data_AF-A0A024UMB9-F1
#
_entry.id   AF-A0A024UMB9-F1
#
_cell.length_a   1.000
_cell.length_b   1.000
_cell.length_c   1.000
_cell.angle_alpha   90.00
_cell.angle_beta   90.00
_cell.angle_gamma   90.00
#
_symmetry.space_group_name_H-M   'P 1'
#
loop_
_entity.id
_entity.type
_entity.pdbx_description
1 polymer ?
#
loop_
_entity_poly.entity_id
_entity_poly.type
_entity_poly.pdbx_seq_one_letter_code
_entity_poly.pdbx_strand_id
1 'polypeptide(L)'
;MDKKSKIPEFLYGPQETMAYMAFEMDGVFSAVHHVLRQMTNVDGEAAPFRPKSMLDFGAGPGTASWVAKEFFDESLNEYRLVEPSQSMMDAAAVVMEGFRGLSFRKSLSEMKREIVKGKQYDLIVVSFVLSDITNDFERIAVMSTLWSLLAENGRLVIVDRGNSWGSLQVRSARQFILDSLTANAEEMVESNDATPRIEGGKVLGPCPHQKECPMQEGEWCHFVQRTPRVIQPRLPTTQRWAGYASMKFSYVTLEKKAGHNSEKDAATRTELPHARLTRGPILSNRHVTLDLCHPEGTMERRSVTKGRAERDVYRAARKAHWGSQWPATKESYELPKVVHPPKRRKKMSAKKLAARAGKLVADV
;
A
#
# COMPACT_ATOMS: atom_id res chain seq x y z
N MET A 1 34.77 14.90 -9.98
CA MET A 1 33.71 15.86 -10.35
C MET A 1 32.83 16.03 -9.14
N ASP A 2 32.87 17.21 -8.53
CA ASP A 2 32.11 17.55 -7.33
C ASP A 2 30.61 17.57 -7.71
N LYS A 3 29.89 16.48 -7.43
CA LYS A 3 28.45 16.36 -7.68
C LYS A 3 27.69 17.13 -6.60
N LYS A 4 27.82 18.47 -6.58
CA LYS A 4 26.87 19.28 -5.83
C LYS A 4 25.50 19.11 -6.47
N SER A 5 24.55 18.56 -5.71
CA SER A 5 23.15 18.46 -6.12
C SER A 5 22.68 19.82 -6.62
N LYS A 6 22.10 19.86 -7.84
CA LYS A 6 21.59 21.10 -8.43
C LYS A 6 20.38 21.66 -7.67
N ILE A 7 19.77 20.85 -6.81
CA ILE A 7 18.69 21.23 -5.90
C ILE A 7 19.26 21.09 -4.48
N PRO A 8 19.29 22.17 -3.68
CA PRO A 8 19.72 22.07 -2.29
C PRO A 8 18.82 21.08 -1.54
N GLU A 9 19.43 20.28 -0.68
CA GLU A 9 18.71 19.35 0.18
C GLU A 9 17.78 20.14 1.09
N PHE A 10 16.47 19.85 1.02
CA PHE A 10 15.48 20.54 1.85
C PHE A 10 15.57 19.98 3.27
N LEU A 11 15.96 20.81 4.23
CA LEU A 11 16.05 20.45 5.63
C LEU A 11 15.03 21.25 6.43
N TYR A 12 14.24 20.56 7.26
CA TYR A 12 13.26 21.22 8.13
C TYR A 12 13.95 22.03 9.22
N GLY A 13 13.66 23.33 9.31
CA GLY A 13 13.97 24.18 10.45
C GLY A 13 12.80 24.26 11.44
N PRO A 14 12.92 25.08 12.50
CA PRO A 14 11.89 25.19 13.54
C PRO A 14 10.49 25.55 13.02
N GLN A 15 10.41 26.48 12.07
CA GLN A 15 9.12 26.92 11.51
C GLN A 15 8.50 25.83 10.63
N GLU A 16 9.31 25.18 9.80
CA GLU A 16 8.88 24.11 8.91
C GLU A 16 8.46 22.86 9.72
N THR A 17 9.18 22.52 10.79
CA THR A 17 8.81 21.46 11.73
C THR A 17 7.45 21.74 12.37
N MET A 18 7.25 22.95 12.91
CA MET A 18 5.96 23.33 13.51
C MET A 18 4.81 23.28 12.49
N ALA A 19 5.06 23.74 11.25
CA ALA A 19 4.07 23.66 10.17
C ALA A 19 3.77 22.19 9.82
N TYR A 20 4.79 21.34 9.70
CA TYR A 20 4.62 19.91 9.44
C TYR A 20 3.78 19.23 10.52
N MET A 21 4.11 19.48 11.79
CA MET A 21 3.36 18.94 12.93
C MET A 21 1.89 19.40 12.91
N ALA A 22 1.63 20.66 12.58
CA ALA A 22 0.28 21.21 12.55
C ALA A 22 -0.58 20.74 11.36
N PHE A 23 0.03 20.41 10.22
CA PHE A 23 -0.69 20.16 8.97
C PHE A 23 -0.61 18.73 8.42
N GLU A 24 0.52 18.05 8.60
CA GLU A 24 0.81 16.74 7.99
C GLU A 24 0.78 15.59 9.00
N MET A 25 1.20 15.82 10.24
CA MET A 25 1.40 14.77 11.25
C MET A 25 0.16 13.91 11.48
N ASP A 26 -1.03 14.50 11.61
CA ASP A 26 -2.30 13.76 11.76
C ASP A 26 -2.54 12.80 10.57
N GLY A 27 -2.27 13.30 9.36
CA GLY A 27 -2.42 12.52 8.14
C GLY A 27 -1.47 11.34 8.10
N VAL A 28 -0.18 11.58 8.40
CA VAL A 28 0.86 10.55 8.48
C VAL A 28 0.52 9.52 9.55
N PHE A 29 0.12 9.97 10.74
CA PHE A 29 -0.32 9.11 11.85
C PHE A 29 -1.43 8.17 11.37
N SER A 30 -2.46 8.71 10.73
CA SER A 30 -3.59 7.90 10.27
C SER A 30 -3.23 6.90 9.17
N ALA A 31 -2.34 7.27 8.25
CA ALA A 31 -1.87 6.38 7.20
C ALA A 31 -1.05 5.23 7.79
N VAL A 32 -0.08 5.52 8.66
CA VAL A 32 0.73 4.49 9.32
C VAL A 32 -0.14 3.61 10.21
N HIS A 33 -1.09 4.18 10.96
CA HIS A 33 -2.04 3.42 11.79
C HIS A 33 -2.88 2.47 10.92
N HIS A 34 -3.37 2.92 9.76
CA HIS A 34 -4.07 2.05 8.82
C HIS A 34 -3.17 0.88 8.40
N VAL A 35 -1.93 1.16 8.02
CA VAL A 35 -0.99 0.14 7.52
C VAL A 35 -0.61 -0.86 8.60
N LEU A 36 -0.27 -0.43 9.83
CA LEU A 36 0.05 -1.33 10.94
C LEU A 36 -1.17 -2.17 11.35
N ARG A 37 -2.39 -1.61 11.28
CA ARG A 37 -3.62 -2.39 11.45
C ARG A 37 -3.81 -3.45 10.37
N GLN A 38 -3.56 -3.12 9.10
CA GLN A 38 -3.63 -4.11 8.03
C GLN A 38 -2.57 -5.21 8.21
N MET A 39 -1.36 -4.84 8.61
CA MET A 39 -0.26 -5.77 8.88
C MET A 39 -0.60 -6.73 10.02
N THR A 40 -1.11 -6.22 11.14
CA THR A 40 -1.46 -7.05 12.31
C THR A 40 -2.65 -7.96 12.04
N ASN A 41 -3.61 -7.54 11.20
CA ASN A 41 -4.72 -8.41 10.79
C ASN A 41 -4.29 -9.61 9.92
N VAL A 42 -3.08 -9.58 9.34
CA VAL A 42 -2.53 -10.76 8.62
C VAL A 42 -2.16 -11.86 9.61
N ASP A 43 -1.81 -11.49 10.83
CA ASP A 43 -1.53 -12.43 11.90
C ASP A 43 -2.84 -12.88 12.54
N GLY A 44 -3.07 -14.18 12.57
CA GLY A 44 -4.13 -14.73 13.42
C GLY A 44 -3.78 -14.54 14.90
N GLU A 45 -4.80 -14.62 15.77
CA GLU A 45 -4.63 -14.48 17.23
C GLU A 45 -3.62 -15.48 17.82
N ALA A 46 -3.38 -16.62 17.14
CA ALA A 46 -2.49 -17.68 17.60
C ALA A 46 -0.99 -17.35 17.48
N ALA A 47 -0.59 -16.40 16.63
CA ALA A 47 0.81 -16.05 16.40
C ALA A 47 0.99 -14.55 16.08
N PRO A 48 0.67 -13.66 17.04
CA PRO A 48 0.78 -12.22 16.82
C PRO A 48 2.24 -11.79 16.64
N PHE A 49 2.49 -10.89 15.69
CA PHE A 49 3.79 -10.24 15.54
C PHE A 49 4.09 -9.34 16.75
N ARG A 50 5.24 -9.57 17.40
CA ARG A 50 5.66 -8.89 18.64
C ARG A 50 7.09 -8.35 18.51
N PRO A 51 7.29 -7.23 17.80
CA PRO A 51 8.61 -6.66 17.62
C PRO A 51 9.16 -6.14 18.95
N LYS A 52 10.45 -6.34 19.19
CA LYS A 52 11.20 -5.85 20.36
C LYS A 52 11.97 -4.58 20.04
N SER A 53 12.45 -4.45 18.80
CA SER A 53 13.18 -3.28 18.32
C SER A 53 12.62 -2.74 17.01
N MET A 54 12.65 -1.41 16.88
CA MET A 54 12.18 -0.69 15.70
C MET A 54 13.24 0.29 15.18
N LEU A 55 13.34 0.38 13.85
CA LEU A 55 14.01 1.48 13.16
C LEU A 55 12.98 2.27 12.33
N ASP A 56 12.94 3.58 12.54
CA ASP A 56 12.10 4.54 11.84
C ASP A 56 13.00 5.42 10.97
N PHE A 57 12.99 5.20 9.65
CA PHE A 57 13.85 5.89 8.70
C PHE A 57 13.09 7.04 8.03
N GLY A 58 13.67 8.24 8.10
CA GLY A 58 12.96 9.48 7.77
C GLY A 58 11.89 9.78 8.81
N ALA A 59 12.25 9.64 10.10
CA ALA A 59 11.29 9.60 11.19
C ALA A 59 10.52 10.92 11.38
N GLY A 60 11.06 12.05 10.93
CA GLY A 60 10.50 13.37 11.21
C GLY A 60 10.29 13.57 12.72
N PRO A 61 9.09 13.98 13.17
CA PRO A 61 8.78 14.14 14.59
C PRO A 61 8.45 12.80 15.30
N GLY A 62 8.81 11.65 14.72
CA GLY A 62 8.61 10.32 15.32
C GLY A 62 7.20 9.75 15.18
N THR A 63 6.42 10.23 14.20
CA THR A 63 5.00 9.86 14.05
C THR A 63 4.80 8.36 13.86
N ALA A 64 5.62 7.70 13.04
CA ALA A 64 5.47 6.27 12.79
C ALA A 64 5.84 5.44 14.02
N SER A 65 6.89 5.83 14.73
CA SER A 65 7.27 5.26 16.02
C SER A 65 6.19 5.43 17.10
N TRP A 66 5.52 6.60 17.15
CA TRP A 66 4.38 6.81 18.04
C TRP A 66 3.24 5.83 17.73
N VAL A 67 2.82 5.73 16.46
CA VAL A 67 1.80 4.75 16.07
C VAL A 67 2.23 3.33 16.44
N ALA A 68 3.49 2.95 16.20
CA ALA A 68 3.98 1.61 16.54
C ALA A 68 3.87 1.30 18.04
N LYS A 69 4.03 2.29 18.93
CA LYS A 69 3.77 2.12 20.36
C LYS A 69 2.31 1.73 20.63
N GLU A 70 1.32 2.30 19.94
CA GLU A 70 -0.09 1.94 20.15
C GLU A 70 -0.40 0.47 19.85
N PHE A 71 0.33 -0.15 18.92
CA PHE A 71 0.14 -1.56 18.56
C PHE A 71 1.02 -2.52 19.36
N PHE A 72 2.21 -2.08 19.79
CA PHE A 72 3.25 -2.98 20.29
C PHE A 72 3.85 -2.54 21.64
N ASP A 73 3.14 -1.74 22.44
CA ASP A 73 3.68 -1.20 23.70
C ASP A 73 4.18 -2.27 24.67
N GLU A 74 3.60 -3.47 24.67
CA GLU A 74 4.03 -4.54 25.56
C GLU A 74 5.40 -5.12 25.17
N SER A 75 5.71 -5.22 23.87
CA SER A 75 6.91 -5.88 23.38
C SER A 75 8.02 -4.92 22.95
N LEU A 76 7.65 -3.77 22.39
CA LEU A 76 8.58 -2.84 21.76
C LEU A 76 9.30 -1.98 22.80
N ASN A 77 10.61 -2.14 22.90
CA ASN A 77 11.44 -1.54 23.95
C ASN A 77 12.66 -0.75 23.45
N GLU A 78 12.92 -0.79 22.15
CA GLU A 78 13.98 -0.02 21.51
C GLU A 78 13.43 0.68 20.28
N TYR A 79 13.57 2.02 20.24
CA TYR A 79 13.19 2.84 19.11
C TYR A 79 14.42 3.55 18.58
N ARG A 80 14.69 3.36 17.29
CA ARG A 80 15.74 4.08 16.60
C ARG A 80 15.17 4.97 15.51
N LEU A 81 15.32 6.28 15.69
CA LEU A 81 14.92 7.26 14.70
C LEU A 81 16.14 7.69 13.89
N VAL A 82 16.02 7.63 12.57
CA VAL A 82 17.01 8.15 11.62
C VAL A 82 16.39 9.36 10.92
N GLU A 83 16.84 10.56 11.29
CA GLU A 83 16.30 11.84 10.83
C GLU A 83 17.42 12.90 10.72
N PRO A 84 17.70 13.45 9.52
CA PRO A 84 18.77 14.44 9.35
C PRO A 84 18.46 15.80 10.00
N SER A 85 17.19 16.21 10.11
CA SER A 85 16.82 17.49 10.69
C SER A 85 16.89 17.47 12.22
N GLN A 86 17.74 18.33 12.80
CA GLN A 86 17.79 18.52 14.25
C GLN A 86 16.45 19.00 14.80
N SER A 87 15.79 19.92 14.11
CA SER A 87 14.49 20.47 14.52
C SER A 87 13.41 19.38 14.62
N MET A 88 13.38 18.45 13.66
CA MET A 88 12.48 17.31 13.70
C MET A 88 12.82 16.34 14.84
N MET A 89 14.10 16.06 15.08
CA MET A 89 14.54 15.23 16.21
C MET A 89 14.19 15.86 17.56
N ASP A 90 14.33 17.18 17.71
CA ASP A 90 13.97 17.89 18.93
C ASP A 90 12.45 17.79 19.18
N ALA A 91 11.64 17.94 18.13
CA ALA A 91 10.20 17.70 18.21
C ALA A 91 9.85 16.25 18.57
N ALA A 92 10.54 15.28 17.95
CA ALA A 92 10.37 13.85 18.26
C ALA A 92 10.72 13.54 19.71
N ALA A 93 11.76 14.15 20.28
CA ALA A 93 12.14 13.98 21.68
C ALA A 93 11.03 14.43 22.65
N VAL A 94 10.28 15.47 22.28
CA VAL A 94 9.11 15.93 23.05
C VAL A 94 7.92 14.99 22.85
N VAL A 95 7.58 14.65 21.60
CA VAL A 95 6.45 13.75 21.28
C VAL A 95 6.63 12.37 21.92
N MET A 96 7.86 11.89 21.98
CA MET A 96 8.21 10.55 22.44
C MET A 96 8.84 10.54 23.84
N GLU A 97 8.59 11.58 24.64
CA GLU A 97 9.04 11.62 26.03
C GLU A 97 8.55 10.36 26.79
N GLY A 98 9.47 9.68 27.47
CA GLY A 98 9.18 8.45 28.21
C GLY A 98 9.16 7.16 27.38
N PHE A 99 9.44 7.21 26.06
CA PHE A 99 9.60 5.99 25.26
C PHE A 99 10.89 5.25 25.67
N ARG A 100 10.76 3.92 25.85
CA ARG A 100 11.89 3.07 26.28
C ARG A 100 12.90 2.92 25.14
N GLY A 101 14.19 3.02 25.45
CA GLY A 101 15.25 2.75 24.47
C GLY A 101 15.23 3.68 23.25
N LEU A 102 14.68 4.90 23.39
CA LEU A 102 14.67 5.90 22.34
C LEU A 102 16.09 6.38 22.01
N SER A 103 16.46 6.33 20.75
CA SER A 103 17.77 6.76 20.25
C SER A 103 17.66 7.43 18.88
N PHE A 104 18.52 8.41 18.63
CA PHE A 104 18.51 9.22 17.41
C PHE A 104 19.82 9.06 16.63
N ARG A 105 19.72 9.12 15.30
CA ARG A 105 20.85 9.16 14.36
C ARG A 105 20.50 10.14 13.24
N LYS A 106 21.47 10.91 12.76
CA LYS A 106 21.25 11.81 11.62
C LYS A 106 21.24 11.08 10.28
N SER A 107 21.88 9.92 10.22
CA SER A 107 21.98 9.12 8.99
C SER A 107 22.28 7.65 9.29
N LEU A 108 22.05 6.79 8.30
CA LEU A 108 22.48 5.38 8.36
C LEU A 108 24.01 5.24 8.47
N SER A 109 24.77 6.22 7.97
CA SER A 109 26.24 6.24 8.09
C SER A 109 26.73 6.30 9.53
N GLU A 110 26.01 7.01 10.42
CA GLU A 110 26.31 7.04 11.86
C GLU A 110 26.10 5.68 12.54
N MET A 111 25.32 4.80 11.91
CA MET A 111 25.09 3.44 12.39
C MET A 111 26.11 2.43 11.89
N LYS A 112 27.10 2.82 11.06
CA LYS A 112 28.06 1.90 10.43
C LYS A 112 28.68 0.88 11.40
N ARG A 113 29.06 1.31 12.61
CA ARG A 113 29.63 0.41 13.63
C ARG A 113 28.64 -0.65 14.11
N GLU A 114 27.37 -0.27 14.24
CA GLU A 114 26.30 -1.15 14.71
C GLU A 114 25.87 -2.12 13.61
N ILE A 115 25.82 -1.63 12.36
CA ILE A 115 25.61 -2.44 11.16
C ILE A 115 26.71 -3.51 11.05
N VAL A 116 27.98 -3.13 11.18
CA VAL A 116 29.13 -4.06 11.16
C VAL A 116 29.08 -5.09 12.29
N LYS A 117 28.51 -4.72 13.44
CA LYS A 117 28.29 -5.64 14.57
C LYS A 117 27.06 -6.55 14.40
N GLY A 118 26.38 -6.49 13.26
CA GLY A 118 25.21 -7.32 12.97
C GLY A 118 23.94 -6.89 13.71
N LYS A 119 23.80 -5.60 14.05
CA LYS A 119 22.56 -5.09 14.63
C LYS A 119 21.40 -5.36 13.68
N GLN A 120 20.28 -5.86 14.20
CA GLN A 120 19.05 -6.07 13.46
C GLN A 120 17.84 -5.45 14.18
N TYR A 121 16.77 -5.21 13.42
CA TYR A 121 15.49 -4.69 13.91
C TYR A 121 14.34 -5.59 13.50
N ASP A 122 13.38 -5.79 14.41
CA ASP A 122 12.20 -6.60 14.13
C ASP A 122 11.20 -5.84 13.24
N LEU A 123 11.09 -4.52 13.44
CA LEU A 123 10.23 -3.64 12.64
C LEU A 123 11.05 -2.51 12.03
N ILE A 124 10.96 -2.32 10.73
CA ILE A 124 11.51 -1.14 10.05
C ILE A 124 10.37 -0.41 9.36
N VAL A 125 10.24 0.89 9.63
CA VAL A 125 9.26 1.74 8.95
C VAL A 125 9.99 2.80 8.15
N VAL A 126 9.56 2.95 6.90
CA VAL A 126 9.99 4.00 5.97
C VAL A 126 8.75 4.81 5.61
N SER A 127 8.60 5.99 6.20
CA SER A 127 7.33 6.74 6.19
C SER A 127 7.50 8.10 5.53
N PHE A 128 6.90 8.27 4.35
CA PHE A 128 6.85 9.52 3.56
C PHE A 128 8.21 10.15 3.19
N VAL A 129 9.27 9.33 3.12
CA VAL A 129 10.64 9.81 2.82
C VAL A 129 11.22 9.31 1.50
N LEU A 130 10.79 8.15 0.96
CA LEU A 130 11.40 7.63 -0.27
C LEU A 130 11.21 8.57 -1.45
N SER A 131 10.05 9.21 -1.55
CA SER A 131 9.78 10.19 -2.60
C SER A 131 10.51 11.53 -2.42
N ASP A 132 11.10 11.79 -1.24
CA ASP A 132 11.96 12.95 -0.97
C ASP A 132 13.43 12.70 -1.33
N ILE A 133 13.87 11.44 -1.35
CA ILE A 133 15.22 11.08 -1.81
C ILE A 133 15.26 11.22 -3.34
N THR A 134 15.93 12.26 -3.81
CA THR A 134 15.94 12.62 -5.25
C THR A 134 16.82 11.71 -6.11
N ASN A 135 17.75 10.96 -5.51
CA ASN A 135 18.72 10.14 -6.22
C ASN A 135 18.34 8.65 -6.17
N ASP A 136 18.13 8.05 -7.35
CA ASP A 136 17.75 6.64 -7.50
C ASP A 136 18.80 5.68 -6.91
N PHE A 137 20.09 5.96 -7.09
CA PHE A 137 21.17 5.15 -6.51
C PHE A 137 21.15 5.19 -4.98
N GLU A 138 20.82 6.35 -4.42
CA GLU A 138 20.70 6.52 -2.98
C GLU A 138 19.49 5.77 -2.43
N ARG A 139 18.33 5.84 -3.12
CA ARG A 139 17.14 5.04 -2.76
C ARG A 139 17.46 3.55 -2.73
N ILE A 140 18.13 3.04 -3.76
CA ILE A 140 18.55 1.62 -3.82
C ILE A 140 19.50 1.28 -2.66
N ALA A 141 20.51 2.10 -2.40
CA ALA A 141 21.47 1.87 -1.32
C ALA A 141 20.81 1.89 0.07
N VAL A 142 19.89 2.83 0.31
CA VAL A 142 19.09 2.90 1.53
C VAL A 142 18.24 1.64 1.67
N MET A 143 17.48 1.25 0.64
CA MET A 143 16.63 0.06 0.70
C MET A 143 17.43 -1.23 0.95
N SER A 144 18.59 -1.38 0.30
CA SER A 144 19.51 -2.50 0.53
C SER A 144 20.01 -2.54 1.97
N THR A 145 20.41 -1.38 2.51
CA THR A 145 20.87 -1.27 3.90
C THR A 145 19.74 -1.60 4.87
N LEU A 146 18.55 -1.03 4.70
CA LEU A 146 17.40 -1.30 5.56
C LEU A 146 16.99 -2.78 5.52
N TRP A 147 17.00 -3.42 4.35
CA TRP A 147 16.70 -4.84 4.22
C TRP A 147 17.72 -5.74 4.93
N SER A 148 19.02 -5.37 4.89
CA SER A 148 20.05 -6.12 5.61
C SER A 148 19.93 -5.96 7.13
N LEU A 149 19.47 -4.79 7.61
CA LEU A 149 19.18 -4.52 9.02
C LEU A 149 17.89 -5.16 9.53
N LEU A 150 17.04 -5.68 8.65
CA LEU A 150 15.82 -6.35 9.07
C LEU A 150 16.14 -7.74 9.61
N ALA A 151 15.63 -8.05 10.80
CA ALA A 151 15.75 -9.35 11.44
C ALA A 151 15.00 -10.44 10.66
N GLU A 152 15.33 -11.69 10.93
CA GLU A 152 14.57 -12.84 10.43
C GLU A 152 13.15 -12.84 10.99
N ASN A 153 12.13 -13.05 10.14
CA ASN A 153 10.71 -12.80 10.42
C ASN A 153 10.36 -11.34 10.75
N GLY A 154 11.31 -10.41 10.57
CA GLY A 154 11.10 -8.98 10.72
C GLY A 154 10.25 -8.42 9.59
N ARG A 155 9.63 -7.26 9.83
CA ARG A 155 8.75 -6.59 8.87
C ARG A 155 9.27 -5.22 8.46
N LEU A 156 9.32 -4.99 7.16
CA LEU A 156 9.57 -3.70 6.54
C LEU A 156 8.25 -3.12 6.04
N VAL A 157 7.88 -1.97 6.59
CA VAL A 157 6.70 -1.21 6.21
C VAL A 157 7.16 0.04 5.46
N ILE A 158 6.71 0.19 4.23
CA ILE A 158 6.99 1.37 3.41
C ILE A 158 5.67 2.07 3.16
N VAL A 159 5.60 3.36 3.51
CA VAL A 159 4.44 4.22 3.27
C VAL A 159 4.93 5.49 2.60
N ASP A 160 4.25 5.94 1.57
CA ASP A 160 4.57 7.19 0.89
C ASP A 160 3.32 7.88 0.34
N ARG A 161 3.48 9.04 -0.30
CA ARG A 161 2.41 9.87 -0.84
C ARG A 161 1.58 9.10 -1.87
N GLY A 162 0.27 9.20 -1.75
CA GLY A 162 -0.70 8.55 -2.65
C GLY A 162 -0.90 9.32 -3.95
N ASN A 163 0.18 9.56 -4.66
CA ASN A 163 0.22 10.19 -5.99
C ASN A 163 1.08 9.33 -6.94
N SER A 164 1.26 9.78 -8.19
CA SER A 164 2.06 9.07 -9.18
C SER A 164 3.50 8.80 -8.72
N TRP A 165 4.14 9.80 -8.11
CA TRP A 165 5.52 9.73 -7.69
C TRP A 165 5.73 8.83 -6.47
N GLY A 166 4.98 9.02 -5.38
CA GLY A 166 5.09 8.20 -4.18
C GLY A 166 4.67 6.75 -4.42
N SER A 167 3.63 6.51 -5.22
CA SER A 167 3.27 5.15 -5.61
C SER A 167 4.34 4.47 -6.45
N LEU A 168 5.03 5.21 -7.33
CA LEU A 168 6.15 4.66 -8.08
C LEU A 168 7.26 4.25 -7.12
N GLN A 169 7.66 5.11 -6.17
CA GLN A 169 8.74 4.78 -5.23
C GLN A 169 8.42 3.56 -4.36
N VAL A 170 7.20 3.45 -3.85
CA VAL A 170 6.76 2.27 -3.09
C VAL A 170 6.83 0.99 -3.94
N ARG A 171 6.38 1.05 -5.20
CA ARG A 171 6.39 -0.08 -6.12
C ARG A 171 7.80 -0.47 -6.55
N SER A 172 8.67 0.51 -6.81
CA SER A 172 10.08 0.29 -7.17
C SER A 172 10.85 -0.31 -6.00
N ALA A 173 10.63 0.17 -4.77
CA ALA A 173 11.23 -0.42 -3.57
C ALA A 173 10.75 -1.86 -3.35
N ARG A 174 9.44 -2.12 -3.54
CA ARG A 174 8.89 -3.48 -3.52
C ARG A 174 9.56 -4.38 -4.55
N GLN A 175 9.67 -3.91 -5.79
CA GLN A 175 10.24 -4.69 -6.89
C GLN A 175 11.73 -4.95 -6.65
N PHE A 176 12.49 -3.96 -6.23
CA PHE A 176 13.90 -4.10 -5.86
C PHE A 176 14.11 -5.19 -4.80
N ILE A 177 13.29 -5.21 -3.75
CA ILE A 177 13.37 -6.27 -2.74
C ILE A 177 13.01 -7.60 -3.37
N LEU A 178 11.93 -7.71 -4.15
CA LEU A 178 11.53 -8.98 -4.79
C LEU A 178 12.59 -9.53 -5.76
N ASP A 179 13.19 -8.68 -6.60
CA ASP A 179 14.23 -9.07 -7.57
C ASP A 179 15.51 -9.51 -6.87
N SER A 180 15.85 -8.85 -5.76
CA SER A 180 16.97 -9.27 -4.92
C SER A 180 16.77 -10.72 -4.42
N LEU A 181 15.52 -11.20 -4.32
CA LEU A 181 15.19 -12.57 -3.90
C LEU A 181 15.27 -13.59 -5.04
N THR A 182 15.07 -13.17 -6.29
CA THR A 182 15.05 -14.06 -7.45
C THR A 182 16.41 -14.23 -8.10
N ALA A 183 17.26 -13.20 -8.06
CA ALA A 183 18.63 -13.25 -8.60
C ALA A 183 19.51 -14.34 -7.94
N ASN A 184 19.19 -14.75 -6.70
CA ASN A 184 19.93 -15.80 -5.99
C ASN A 184 19.42 -17.23 -6.27
N ALA A 185 18.35 -17.39 -7.05
CA ALA A 185 17.82 -18.70 -7.43
C ALA A 185 18.41 -19.24 -8.74
N GLU A 186 18.91 -18.37 -9.63
CA GLU A 186 19.39 -18.76 -10.97
C GLU A 186 20.93 -18.67 -11.12
N GLU A 187 21.66 -18.00 -10.21
CA GLU A 187 23.13 -17.97 -10.19
C GLU A 187 23.71 -18.76 -9.01
N MET A 188 23.72 -20.10 -9.11
CA MET A 188 24.69 -20.93 -8.39
C MET A 188 25.72 -21.46 -9.39
N VAL A 189 26.73 -20.64 -9.69
CA VAL A 189 28.01 -21.09 -10.22
C VAL A 189 29.00 -21.13 -9.05
N GLU A 190 29.71 -22.25 -8.97
CA GLU A 190 30.66 -22.68 -7.92
C GLU A 190 31.69 -21.60 -7.54
N SER A 191 31.61 -21.03 -6.33
CA SER A 191 32.81 -20.52 -5.65
C SER A 191 32.65 -20.56 -4.13
N ASN A 192 33.70 -21.05 -3.47
CA ASN A 192 33.71 -21.51 -2.07
C ASN A 192 34.01 -20.43 -1.02
N ASP A 193 33.93 -19.13 -1.33
CA ASP A 193 34.10 -18.11 -0.29
C ASP A 193 33.44 -16.76 -0.65
N ALA A 194 32.69 -16.22 0.32
CA ALA A 194 31.89 -14.98 0.33
C ALA A 194 30.46 -15.00 -0.28
N THR A 195 29.49 -15.34 0.57
CA THR A 195 28.04 -15.08 0.35
C THR A 195 27.71 -13.58 0.47
N PRO A 196 26.70 -13.09 -0.28
CA PRO A 196 25.39 -12.94 0.35
C PRO A 196 24.27 -13.53 -0.51
N ARG A 197 23.65 -14.60 0.02
CA ARG A 197 22.35 -15.10 -0.44
C ARG A 197 21.30 -14.05 -0.10
N ILE A 198 20.57 -13.53 -1.08
CA ILE A 198 19.30 -12.87 -0.81
C ILE A 198 18.21 -13.77 -1.38
N GLU A 199 17.67 -14.62 -0.52
CA GLU A 199 16.36 -15.25 -0.64
C GLU A 199 15.53 -14.74 0.54
N GLY A 200 14.20 -14.77 0.44
CA GLY A 200 13.37 -14.69 1.65
C GLY A 200 12.70 -13.37 2.00
N GLY A 201 11.77 -12.92 1.15
CA GLY A 201 10.88 -11.80 1.43
C GLY A 201 9.48 -12.12 0.95
N LYS A 202 8.47 -11.80 1.76
CA LYS A 202 7.06 -12.10 1.52
C LYS A 202 6.24 -10.83 1.61
N VAL A 203 5.49 -10.48 0.57
CA VAL A 203 4.50 -9.39 0.62
C VAL A 203 3.33 -9.83 1.49
N LEU A 204 3.11 -9.09 2.58
CA LEU A 204 1.96 -9.23 3.48
C LEU A 204 0.76 -8.44 2.97
N GLY A 205 1.00 -7.29 2.35
CA GLY A 205 -0.04 -6.46 1.75
C GLY A 205 0.52 -5.15 1.21
N PRO A 206 -0.30 -4.33 0.53
CA PRO A 206 -1.71 -4.55 0.18
C PRO A 206 -1.91 -5.51 -0.99
N CYS A 207 -0.87 -5.74 -1.80
CA CYS A 207 -0.94 -6.61 -2.98
C CYS A 207 -1.32 -8.04 -2.56
N PRO A 208 -2.30 -8.66 -3.23
CA PRO A 208 -2.67 -10.06 -2.97
C PRO A 208 -1.66 -11.06 -3.55
N HIS A 209 -0.63 -10.59 -4.27
CA HIS A 209 0.32 -11.40 -5.02
C HIS A 209 1.79 -11.06 -4.69
N GLN A 210 2.69 -12.01 -4.99
CA GLN A 210 4.15 -11.86 -4.90
C GLN A 210 4.81 -11.49 -6.24
N LYS A 211 4.02 -11.41 -7.33
CA LYS A 211 4.51 -11.09 -8.68
C LYS A 211 4.80 -9.59 -8.86
N GLU A 212 5.36 -9.21 -10.00
CA GLU A 212 5.48 -7.80 -10.41
C GLU A 212 4.13 -7.06 -10.31
N CYS A 213 4.17 -5.77 -9.97
CA CYS A 213 2.97 -4.96 -9.85
C CYS A 213 2.38 -4.66 -11.25
N PRO A 214 1.12 -5.03 -11.56
CA PRO A 214 0.55 -4.88 -12.91
C PRO A 214 0.16 -3.44 -13.28
N MET A 215 0.34 -2.49 -12.36
CA MET A 215 0.02 -1.08 -12.56
C MET A 215 0.97 -0.48 -13.60
N GLN A 216 0.49 0.26 -14.59
CA GLN A 216 1.36 0.78 -15.66
C GLN A 216 2.06 2.09 -15.27
N GLU A 217 2.89 2.62 -16.16
CA GLU A 217 3.44 3.98 -16.03
C GLU A 217 2.31 5.01 -16.02
N GLY A 218 2.43 6.03 -15.17
CA GLY A 218 1.39 7.05 -15.00
C GLY A 218 0.17 6.58 -14.19
N GLU A 219 0.06 5.29 -13.86
CA GLU A 219 -0.95 4.79 -12.93
C GLU A 219 -0.38 4.63 -11.51
N TRP A 220 -1.22 4.88 -10.49
CA TRP A 220 -0.81 4.76 -9.09
C TRP A 220 -1.79 3.98 -8.23
N CYS A 221 -1.22 3.08 -7.41
CA CYS A 221 -1.93 2.30 -6.40
C CYS A 221 -1.82 3.05 -5.08
N HIS A 222 -2.92 3.64 -4.62
CA HIS A 222 -2.94 4.38 -3.36
C HIS A 222 -4.20 4.04 -2.58
N PHE A 223 -4.32 4.59 -1.39
CA PHE A 223 -5.40 4.41 -0.43
C PHE A 223 -5.70 5.77 0.20
N VAL A 224 -6.81 5.86 0.92
CA VAL A 224 -7.22 7.09 1.61
C VAL A 224 -7.59 6.78 3.04
N GLN A 225 -6.98 7.49 3.98
CA GLN A 225 -7.40 7.51 5.36
C GLN A 225 -7.95 8.88 5.72
N ARG A 226 -9.10 8.90 6.41
CA ARG A 226 -9.72 10.14 6.90
C ARG A 226 -9.30 10.39 8.33
N THR A 227 -9.02 11.65 8.65
CA THR A 227 -8.76 12.12 10.01
C THR A 227 -9.75 13.22 10.38
N PRO A 228 -10.27 13.25 11.60
CA PRO A 228 -11.07 14.38 12.04
C PRO A 228 -10.22 15.64 12.01
N ARG A 229 -10.74 16.75 11.48
CA ARG A 229 -10.13 18.08 11.66
C ARG A 229 -10.89 18.77 12.76
N VAL A 230 -10.29 18.86 13.95
CA VAL A 230 -10.93 19.44 15.13
C VAL A 230 -10.78 20.96 15.15
N ILE A 231 -9.67 21.48 14.60
CA ILE A 231 -9.37 22.92 14.55
C ILE A 231 -9.02 23.31 13.12
N GLN A 232 -9.67 24.35 12.61
CA GLN A 232 -9.27 25.03 11.38
C GLN A 232 -9.47 26.53 11.57
N PRO A 233 -8.47 27.38 11.28
CA PRO A 233 -8.70 28.80 11.10
C PRO A 233 -9.80 28.98 10.05
N ARG A 234 -10.73 29.93 10.25
CA ARG A 234 -11.76 30.24 9.25
C ARG A 234 -11.08 30.63 7.94
N LEU A 235 -11.00 29.69 6.99
CA LEU A 235 -10.47 30.00 5.67
C LEU A 235 -11.53 30.80 4.92
N PRO A 236 -11.13 31.83 4.15
CA PRO A 236 -12.03 32.59 3.28
C PRO A 236 -12.33 31.77 2.01
N THR A 237 -12.81 30.54 2.16
CA THR A 237 -13.23 29.68 1.05
C THR A 237 -14.72 29.42 1.13
N THR A 238 -15.38 29.31 -0.02
CA THR A 238 -16.81 28.96 -0.12
C THR A 238 -17.07 27.46 0.11
N GLN A 239 -16.02 26.67 0.32
CA GLN A 239 -16.16 25.23 0.51
C GLN A 239 -16.71 24.90 1.89
N ARG A 240 -17.78 24.11 1.91
CA ARG A 240 -18.39 23.64 3.16
C ARG A 240 -17.38 22.76 3.90
N TRP A 241 -17.14 23.08 5.16
CA TRP A 241 -16.27 22.31 6.03
C TRP A 241 -16.80 20.88 6.20
N ALA A 242 -15.98 19.90 5.83
CA ALA A 242 -16.34 18.48 5.90
C ALA A 242 -16.12 17.88 7.30
N GLY A 243 -15.42 18.57 8.20
CA GLY A 243 -15.04 18.06 9.53
C GLY A 243 -13.90 17.04 9.51
N TYR A 244 -13.31 16.75 8.35
CA TYR A 244 -12.22 15.78 8.22
C TYR A 244 -11.18 16.21 7.16
N ALA A 245 -9.93 15.76 7.34
CA ALA A 245 -8.92 15.71 6.29
C ALA A 245 -8.90 14.32 5.64
N SER A 246 -8.24 14.19 4.50
CA SER A 246 -8.00 12.89 3.87
C SER A 246 -6.54 12.81 3.46
N MET A 247 -5.81 11.85 4.01
CA MET A 247 -4.46 11.51 3.61
C MET A 247 -4.52 10.44 2.52
N LYS A 248 -3.95 10.75 1.35
CA LYS A 248 -3.72 9.78 0.28
C LYS A 248 -2.33 9.19 0.45
N PHE A 249 -2.23 7.87 0.49
CA PHE A 249 -0.96 7.18 0.69
C PHE A 249 -0.86 5.91 -0.15
N SER A 250 0.35 5.53 -0.52
CA SER A 250 0.70 4.25 -1.10
C SER A 250 1.53 3.48 -0.08
N TYR A 251 1.40 2.16 -0.01
CA TYR A 251 2.19 1.39 0.94
C TYR A 251 2.47 -0.03 0.46
N VAL A 252 3.48 -0.65 1.07
CA VAL A 252 3.72 -2.09 1.04
C VAL A 252 4.25 -2.55 2.40
N THR A 253 3.86 -3.74 2.81
CA THR A 253 4.44 -4.44 3.96
C THR A 253 5.08 -5.72 3.47
N LEU A 254 6.36 -5.88 3.79
CA LEU A 254 7.21 -7.01 3.45
C LEU A 254 7.66 -7.68 4.75
N GLU A 255 7.64 -9.01 4.79
CA GLU A 255 8.22 -9.81 5.87
C GLU A 255 9.47 -10.51 5.35
N LYS A 256 10.56 -10.51 6.12
CA LYS A 256 11.76 -11.28 5.79
C LYS A 256 11.61 -12.71 6.29
N LYS A 257 11.78 -13.70 5.40
CA LYS A 257 11.66 -15.13 5.68
C LYS A 257 12.77 -15.90 4.98
N ALA A 258 13.91 -16.12 5.61
CA ALA A 258 14.96 -16.99 5.08
C ALA A 258 14.41 -18.38 4.71
N GLY A 259 14.79 -18.89 3.54
CA GLY A 259 14.35 -20.20 3.04
C GLY A 259 12.90 -20.26 2.57
N HIS A 260 12.31 -19.13 2.17
CA HIS A 260 10.98 -19.09 1.58
C HIS A 260 10.95 -19.78 0.21
N ASN A 261 10.62 -21.08 0.19
CA ASN A 261 10.29 -21.79 -1.06
C ASN A 261 8.98 -21.24 -1.63
N SER A 262 9.09 -20.44 -2.70
CA SER A 262 7.96 -19.84 -3.41
C SER A 262 6.91 -20.89 -3.83
N GLU A 263 7.33 -22.12 -4.14
CA GLU A 263 6.44 -23.21 -4.59
C GLU A 263 5.47 -23.71 -3.51
N LYS A 264 5.88 -23.80 -2.23
CA LYS A 264 5.02 -24.33 -1.16
C LYS A 264 3.96 -23.31 -0.71
N ASP A 265 4.33 -22.03 -0.64
CA ASP A 265 3.41 -20.94 -0.27
C ASP A 265 2.56 -20.46 -1.46
N ALA A 266 3.03 -20.63 -2.70
CA ALA A 266 2.20 -20.42 -3.89
C ALA A 266 1.02 -21.41 -3.90
N ALA A 267 1.24 -22.67 -3.55
CA ALA A 267 0.18 -23.68 -3.42
C ALA A 267 -0.84 -23.34 -2.31
N THR A 268 -0.39 -22.73 -1.20
CA THR A 268 -1.29 -22.28 -0.12
C THR A 268 -1.99 -20.94 -0.43
N ARG A 269 -1.48 -20.12 -1.36
CA ARG A 269 -2.05 -18.81 -1.77
C ARG A 269 -2.80 -18.84 -3.10
N THR A 270 -2.75 -19.92 -3.88
CA THR A 270 -3.72 -20.19 -4.96
C THR A 270 -5.18 -20.16 -4.47
N GLU A 271 -5.38 -20.15 -3.15
CA GLU A 271 -6.66 -20.02 -2.48
C GLU A 271 -6.89 -18.67 -1.80
N LEU A 272 -6.15 -17.58 -2.08
CA LEU A 272 -6.62 -16.25 -1.68
C LEU A 272 -7.81 -15.88 -2.59
N PRO A 273 -9.07 -15.98 -2.12
CA PRO A 273 -10.21 -15.85 -3.01
C PRO A 273 -10.55 -14.38 -3.25
N HIS A 274 -9.62 -13.46 -2.99
CA HIS A 274 -9.87 -12.04 -2.93
C HIS A 274 -8.86 -11.22 -3.74
N ALA A 275 -9.40 -10.41 -4.64
CA ALA A 275 -8.71 -9.29 -5.26
C ALA A 275 -8.77 -8.05 -4.36
N ARG A 276 -7.86 -7.09 -4.60
CA ARG A 276 -7.75 -5.83 -3.87
C ARG A 276 -8.31 -4.67 -4.70
N LEU A 277 -9.20 -3.87 -4.14
CA LEU A 277 -9.63 -2.62 -4.80
C LEU A 277 -8.49 -1.61 -4.83
N THR A 278 -8.05 -1.22 -6.03
CA THR A 278 -6.98 -0.22 -6.22
C THR A 278 -7.50 1.21 -6.29
N ARG A 279 -8.82 1.38 -6.41
CA ARG A 279 -9.54 2.67 -6.42
C ARG A 279 -10.88 2.54 -5.70
N GLY A 280 -11.43 3.68 -5.28
CA GLY A 280 -12.81 3.73 -4.79
C GLY A 280 -13.82 3.30 -5.87
N PRO A 281 -14.95 2.68 -5.50
CA PRO A 281 -15.94 2.21 -6.46
C PRO A 281 -16.52 3.37 -7.28
N ILE A 282 -16.61 3.20 -8.60
CA ILE A 282 -17.24 4.17 -9.48
C ILE A 282 -18.74 3.85 -9.54
N LEU A 283 -19.54 4.72 -8.95
CA LEU A 283 -20.98 4.51 -8.79
C LEU A 283 -21.75 4.94 -10.06
N SER A 284 -22.65 4.07 -10.52
CA SER A 284 -23.67 4.38 -11.51
C SER A 284 -25.06 3.98 -11.02
N ASN A 285 -26.10 4.32 -11.78
CA ASN A 285 -27.49 4.06 -11.40
C ASN A 285 -27.81 2.55 -11.33
N ARG A 286 -27.25 1.74 -12.23
CA ARG A 286 -27.56 0.30 -12.33
C ARG A 286 -26.36 -0.62 -12.23
N HIS A 287 -25.15 -0.08 -12.13
CA HIS A 287 -23.94 -0.86 -11.91
C HIS A 287 -22.94 -0.09 -11.05
N VAL A 288 -21.97 -0.81 -10.51
CA VAL A 288 -20.80 -0.25 -9.83
C VAL A 288 -19.57 -0.81 -10.52
N THR A 289 -18.64 0.05 -10.89
CA THR A 289 -17.37 -0.38 -11.50
C THR A 289 -16.28 -0.43 -10.43
N LEU A 290 -15.59 -1.55 -10.34
CA LEU A 290 -14.51 -1.83 -9.41
C LEU A 290 -13.21 -2.07 -10.20
N ASP A 291 -12.13 -1.41 -9.79
CA ASP A 291 -10.79 -1.68 -10.32
C ASP A 291 -10.04 -2.58 -9.33
N LEU A 292 -9.70 -3.79 -9.77
CA LEU A 292 -9.25 -4.91 -8.93
C LEU A 292 -7.84 -5.33 -9.32
N CYS A 293 -6.94 -5.41 -8.34
CA CYS A 293 -5.65 -6.07 -8.44
C CYS A 293 -5.80 -7.53 -7.97
N HIS A 294 -5.48 -8.46 -8.85
CA HIS A 294 -5.81 -9.88 -8.67
C HIS A 294 -4.63 -10.68 -8.11
N PRO A 295 -4.85 -11.73 -7.28
CA PRO A 295 -3.82 -12.70 -6.87
C PRO A 295 -2.90 -13.21 -8.00
N GLU A 296 -3.38 -13.30 -9.24
CA GLU A 296 -2.53 -13.71 -10.35
C GLU A 296 -1.57 -12.62 -10.87
N GLY A 297 -1.58 -11.42 -10.28
CA GLY A 297 -0.74 -10.30 -10.71
C GLY A 297 -1.27 -9.58 -11.95
N THR A 298 -2.59 -9.52 -12.10
CA THR A 298 -3.27 -8.83 -13.21
C THR A 298 -4.22 -7.74 -12.68
N MET A 299 -4.57 -6.80 -13.55
CA MET A 299 -5.58 -5.77 -13.27
C MET A 299 -6.89 -6.08 -14.00
N GLU A 300 -8.01 -5.94 -13.31
CA GLU A 300 -9.34 -6.11 -13.88
C GLU A 300 -10.25 -4.93 -13.54
N ARG A 301 -10.91 -4.37 -14.55
CA ARG A 301 -12.05 -3.46 -14.36
C ARG A 301 -13.35 -4.26 -14.44
N ARG A 302 -14.02 -4.42 -13.30
CA ARG A 302 -15.21 -5.25 -13.15
C ARG A 302 -16.48 -4.43 -12.91
N SER A 303 -17.59 -4.82 -13.55
CA SER A 303 -18.90 -4.20 -13.33
C SER A 303 -19.83 -5.10 -12.53
N VAL A 304 -20.23 -4.66 -11.32
CA VAL A 304 -21.25 -5.31 -10.48
C VAL A 304 -22.61 -4.68 -10.79
N THR A 305 -23.47 -5.43 -11.50
CA THR A 305 -24.73 -4.90 -12.04
C THR A 305 -25.93 -5.30 -11.19
N LYS A 306 -26.83 -4.34 -10.92
CA LYS A 306 -28.09 -4.57 -10.22
C LYS A 306 -28.96 -5.57 -11.00
N GLY A 307 -29.32 -6.68 -10.38
CA GLY A 307 -30.15 -7.75 -10.97
C GLY A 307 -29.36 -8.83 -11.73
N ARG A 308 -28.04 -8.67 -11.90
CA ARG A 308 -27.14 -9.78 -12.30
C ARG A 308 -26.32 -10.29 -11.13
N ALA A 309 -25.91 -9.43 -10.21
CA ALA A 309 -25.30 -9.85 -8.96
C ALA A 309 -26.38 -10.07 -7.89
N GLU A 310 -26.06 -10.90 -6.90
CA GLU A 310 -26.83 -10.99 -5.67
C GLU A 310 -27.07 -9.61 -5.04
N ARG A 311 -28.24 -9.44 -4.42
CA ARG A 311 -28.69 -8.12 -3.92
C ARG A 311 -27.70 -7.53 -2.92
N ASP A 312 -27.20 -8.34 -2.01
CA ASP A 312 -26.29 -7.90 -0.97
C ASP A 312 -24.89 -7.63 -1.50
N VAL A 313 -24.47 -8.34 -2.55
CA VAL A 313 -23.22 -8.06 -3.26
C VAL A 313 -23.28 -6.73 -4.02
N TYR A 314 -24.40 -6.42 -4.69
CA TYR A 314 -24.57 -5.09 -5.28
C TYR A 314 -24.55 -3.98 -4.22
N ARG A 315 -25.16 -4.20 -3.05
CA ARG A 315 -25.11 -3.26 -1.92
C ARG A 315 -23.69 -3.12 -1.37
N ALA A 316 -22.96 -4.22 -1.22
CA ALA A 316 -21.57 -4.25 -0.78
C ALA A 316 -20.68 -3.50 -1.77
N ALA A 317 -20.83 -3.70 -3.08
CA ALA A 317 -20.05 -2.99 -4.10
C ALA A 317 -20.24 -1.46 -4.01
N ARG A 318 -21.46 -0.99 -3.74
CA ARG A 318 -21.74 0.44 -3.53
C ARG A 318 -21.13 1.02 -2.26
N LYS A 319 -20.92 0.18 -1.24
CA LYS A 319 -20.35 0.56 0.06
C LYS A 319 -18.87 0.20 0.17
N ALA A 320 -18.29 -0.44 -0.83
CA ALA A 320 -16.91 -0.87 -0.81
C ALA A 320 -15.99 0.35 -0.65
N HIS A 321 -14.91 0.15 0.09
CA HIS A 321 -13.93 1.19 0.34
C HIS A 321 -12.66 0.94 -0.46
N TRP A 322 -11.88 1.99 -0.64
CA TRP A 322 -10.55 1.90 -1.23
C TRP A 322 -9.70 0.88 -0.47
N GLY A 323 -9.10 -0.09 -1.18
CA GLY A 323 -8.28 -1.14 -0.56
C GLY A 323 -9.07 -2.29 0.06
N SER A 324 -10.40 -2.32 -0.10
CA SER A 324 -11.20 -3.47 0.33
C SER A 324 -10.80 -4.74 -0.41
N GLN A 325 -10.95 -5.87 0.27
CA GLN A 325 -10.92 -7.18 -0.35
C GLN A 325 -12.25 -7.42 -1.10
N TRP A 326 -12.18 -8.06 -2.26
CA TRP A 326 -13.35 -8.38 -3.07
C TRP A 326 -13.19 -9.76 -3.71
N PRO A 327 -14.23 -10.59 -3.84
CA PRO A 327 -14.08 -11.92 -4.43
C PRO A 327 -13.40 -11.87 -5.80
N ALA A 328 -12.33 -12.66 -5.94
CA ALA A 328 -11.49 -12.76 -7.12
C ALA A 328 -12.26 -13.33 -8.31
N THR A 329 -13.18 -14.26 -8.07
CA THR A 329 -14.01 -14.91 -9.10
C THR A 329 -15.38 -14.25 -9.17
N LYS A 330 -15.81 -13.86 -10.37
CA LYS A 330 -17.08 -13.14 -10.58
C LYS A 330 -18.29 -14.07 -10.39
N GLU A 331 -18.12 -15.33 -10.79
CA GLU A 331 -19.11 -16.40 -10.72
C GLU A 331 -19.52 -16.71 -9.27
N SER A 332 -18.70 -16.33 -8.28
CA SER A 332 -19.00 -16.54 -6.86
C SER A 332 -20.21 -15.75 -6.34
N TYR A 333 -20.70 -14.75 -7.09
CA TYR A 333 -21.83 -13.91 -6.67
C TYR A 333 -22.77 -13.48 -7.82
N GLU A 334 -22.56 -13.98 -9.03
CA GLU A 334 -23.49 -13.73 -10.13
C GLU A 334 -24.68 -14.69 -10.06
N LEU A 335 -25.88 -14.12 -10.19
CA LEU A 335 -27.10 -14.90 -10.33
C LEU A 335 -27.03 -15.71 -11.62
N PRO A 336 -27.54 -16.95 -11.63
CA PRO A 336 -27.61 -17.78 -12.83
C PRO A 336 -28.29 -17.02 -13.96
N LYS A 337 -27.72 -17.09 -15.17
CA LYS A 337 -28.35 -16.50 -16.35
C LYS A 337 -29.69 -17.20 -16.58
N VAL A 338 -30.78 -16.49 -16.32
CA VAL A 338 -32.12 -16.97 -16.69
C VAL A 338 -32.21 -16.97 -18.21
N VAL A 339 -32.07 -18.15 -18.82
CA VAL A 339 -32.28 -18.33 -20.26
C VAL A 339 -33.78 -18.29 -20.50
N HIS A 340 -34.29 -17.13 -20.90
CA HIS A 340 -35.67 -17.05 -21.37
C HIS A 340 -35.77 -17.75 -22.73
N PRO A 341 -36.79 -18.59 -22.96
CA PRO A 341 -37.03 -19.14 -24.28
C PRO A 341 -37.21 -17.99 -25.28
N PRO A 342 -36.76 -18.16 -26.54
CA PRO A 342 -36.88 -17.12 -27.55
C PRO A 342 -38.33 -16.66 -27.59
N LYS A 343 -38.56 -15.33 -27.50
CA LYS A 343 -39.90 -14.76 -27.58
C LYS A 343 -40.54 -15.29 -28.86
N ARG A 344 -41.54 -16.18 -28.73
CA ARG A 344 -42.37 -16.58 -29.87
C ARG A 344 -42.89 -15.30 -30.48
N ARG A 345 -42.42 -14.95 -31.68
CA ARG A 345 -43.00 -13.85 -32.46
C ARG A 345 -44.49 -14.17 -32.55
N LYS A 346 -45.35 -13.38 -31.90
CA LYS A 346 -46.79 -13.43 -32.18
C LYS A 346 -46.90 -13.26 -33.69
N LYS A 347 -47.56 -14.21 -34.38
CA LYS A 347 -47.88 -14.06 -35.80
C LYS A 347 -48.48 -12.66 -35.96
N MET A 348 -47.90 -11.83 -36.84
CA MET A 348 -48.49 -10.54 -37.11
C MET A 348 -49.94 -10.79 -37.51
N SER A 349 -50.89 -10.02 -36.97
CA SER A 349 -52.27 -10.14 -37.43
C SER A 349 -52.30 -9.85 -38.93
N ALA A 350 -53.20 -10.52 -39.66
CA ALA A 350 -53.37 -10.30 -41.11
C ALA A 350 -53.48 -8.80 -41.46
N LYS A 351 -54.09 -8.01 -40.56
CA LYS A 351 -54.24 -6.56 -40.65
C LYS A 351 -52.89 -5.80 -40.68
N LYS A 352 -51.88 -6.24 -39.91
CA LYS A 352 -50.52 -5.66 -39.93
C LYS A 352 -49.67 -6.12 -41.12
N LEU A 353 -49.93 -7.31 -41.65
CA LEU A 353 -49.31 -7.78 -42.90
C LEU A 353 -49.82 -6.97 -44.10
N ALA A 354 -51.14 -6.77 -44.21
CA ALA A 354 -51.75 -5.98 -45.27
C ALA A 354 -51.29 -4.51 -45.27
N ALA A 355 -51.20 -3.88 -44.10
CA ALA A 355 -50.71 -2.50 -43.97
C ALA A 355 -49.23 -2.34 -44.39
N ARG A 356 -48.41 -3.39 -44.21
CA ARG A 356 -47.00 -3.36 -44.61
C ARG A 356 -46.82 -3.63 -46.11
N ALA A 357 -47.67 -4.48 -46.69
CA ALA A 357 -47.72 -4.70 -48.13
C ALA A 357 -48.21 -3.46 -48.89
N GLY A 358 -49.26 -2.77 -48.38
CA GLY A 358 -49.75 -1.53 -48.98
C GLY A 358 -48.76 -0.37 -48.96
N LYS A 359 -47.82 -0.35 -48.00
CA LYS A 359 -46.73 0.64 -47.96
C LYS A 359 -45.62 0.39 -48.98
N LEU A 360 -45.42 -0.85 -49.41
CA LEU A 360 -44.41 -1.22 -50.42
C LEU A 360 -44.87 -0.95 -51.86
N VAL A 361 -46.19 -0.82 -52.09
CA VAL A 361 -46.76 -0.53 -53.42
C VAL A 361 -46.88 0.98 -53.68
N ALA A 362 -46.72 1.82 -52.64
CA ALA A 362 -46.75 3.27 -52.76
C ALA A 362 -45.38 3.91 -53.06
N ASP A 363 -44.30 3.13 -52.97
CA ASP A 363 -42.91 3.56 -53.20
C ASP A 363 -42.31 2.99 -54.51
N VAL A 364 -43.16 2.62 -55.50
CA VAL A 364 -42.74 2.23 -56.87
C VAL A 364 -43.32 3.18 -57.89
#